data_AF-Q6T5C6-F1
#
_entry.id   AF-Q6T5C6-F1
#
_cell.length_a   1.000
_cell.length_b   1.000
_cell.length_c   1.000
_cell.angle_alpha   90.00
_cell.angle_beta   90.00
_cell.angle_gamma   90.00
#
_symmetry.space_group_name_H-M   'P 1'
#
loop_
_entity.id
_entity.type
_entity.pdbx_description
1 polymer ?
#
loop_
_entity_poly.entity_id
_entity_poly.type
_entity_poly.pdbx_seq_one_letter_code
_entity_poly.pdbx_strand_id
1 'polypeptide(L)' 'PSQTLTNEEFQMLRDRAIKVVRYLDIVGECNIQFALHPTSLEYYIIEVNARLSRSSALASK' A
#
# COMPACT_ATOMS: atom_id res chain seq x y z
N PRO A 1 7.27 -9.52 -3.23
CA PRO A 1 5.96 -10.08 -2.80
C PRO A 1 5.89 -10.22 -1.27
N SER A 2 4.74 -9.89 -0.67
CA SER A 2 4.48 -10.12 0.76
C SER A 2 4.50 -11.62 1.05
N GLN A 3 5.30 -12.05 2.02
CA GLN A 3 5.50 -13.47 2.31
C GLN A 3 4.49 -14.03 3.31
N THR A 4 3.90 -13.17 4.14
CA THR A 4 3.10 -13.59 5.32
C THR A 4 1.66 -13.12 5.29
N LEU A 5 1.22 -12.48 4.20
CA LEU A 5 -0.17 -12.06 4.03
C LEU A 5 -0.98 -13.18 3.40
N THR A 6 -2.14 -13.44 3.96
CA THR A 6 -3.19 -14.21 3.30
C THR A 6 -3.70 -13.44 2.07
N ASN A 7 -4.36 -14.16 1.15
CA ASN A 7 -4.94 -13.52 -0.04
C ASN A 7 -6.01 -12.49 0.35
N GLU A 8 -6.78 -12.71 1.41
CA GLU A 8 -7.79 -11.78 1.88
C GLU A 8 -7.17 -10.46 2.37
N GLU A 9 -6.15 -10.53 3.24
CA GLU A 9 -5.43 -9.35 3.73
C GLU A 9 -4.77 -8.58 2.60
N PHE A 10 -4.17 -9.30 1.64
CA PHE A 10 -3.54 -8.69 0.49
C PHE A 10 -4.55 -7.92 -0.39
N GLN A 11 -5.69 -8.54 -0.72
CA GLN A 11 -6.73 -7.87 -1.53
C GLN A 11 -7.37 -6.71 -0.77
N MET A 12 -7.60 -6.86 0.53
CA MET A 12 -8.10 -5.78 1.39
C MET A 12 -7.15 -4.56 1.31
N LEU A 13 -5.86 -4.74 1.59
CA LEU A 13 -4.90 -3.63 1.57
C LEU A 13 -4.74 -3.03 0.17
N ARG A 14 -4.78 -3.85 -0.89
CA ARG A 14 -4.76 -3.40 -2.28
C ARG A 14 -5.94 -2.49 -2.61
N ASP A 15 -7.16 -2.89 -2.26
CA ASP A 15 -8.35 -2.09 -2.51
C ASP A 15 -8.34 -0.77 -1.74
N ARG A 16 -7.80 -0.78 -0.51
CA ARG A 16 -7.61 0.44 0.30
C ARG A 16 -6.57 1.36 -0.32
N ALA A 17 -5.45 0.83 -0.79
CA ALA A 17 -4.43 1.61 -1.50
C ALA A 17 -5.03 2.31 -2.73
N ILE A 18 -5.79 1.59 -3.56
CA ILE A 18 -6.44 2.16 -4.76
C ILE A 18 -7.42 3.27 -4.37
N LYS A 19 -8.23 3.07 -3.31
CA LYS A 19 -9.16 4.10 -2.81
C LYS A 19 -8.44 5.36 -2.35
N VAL A 20 -7.33 5.21 -1.62
CA VAL A 20 -6.52 6.33 -1.13
C VAL A 20 -5.90 7.11 -2.30
N VAL A 21 -5.29 6.42 -3.27
CA VAL A 21 -4.69 7.06 -4.47
C VAL A 21 -5.75 7.86 -5.24
N ARG A 22 -6.95 7.30 -5.43
CA ARG A 22 -8.06 8.00 -6.11
C ARG A 22 -8.60 9.17 -5.32
N TYR A 23 -8.72 9.03 -4.00
CA TYR A 23 -9.22 10.09 -3.14
C TYR A 23 -8.28 11.30 -3.09
N LEU A 24 -6.96 11.05 -3.11
CA LEU A 24 -5.93 12.09 -3.13
C LEU A 24 -5.62 12.63 -4.54
N ASP A 25 -6.35 12.16 -5.56
CA ASP A 25 -6.20 12.53 -6.97
C ASP A 25 -4.73 12.46 -7.47
N ILE A 26 -4.02 11.40 -7.07
CA ILE A 26 -2.63 11.23 -7.45
C ILE A 26 -2.55 10.79 -8.92
N VAL A 27 -1.93 11.65 -9.73
CA VAL A 27 -1.60 11.37 -11.14
C VAL A 27 -0.10 11.08 -11.24
N GLY A 28 0.25 9.79 -11.25
CA GLY A 28 1.64 9.33 -11.30
C GLY A 28 1.90 8.16 -10.36
N GLU A 29 3.13 8.04 -9.87
CA GLU A 29 3.52 7.00 -8.92
C GLU A 29 3.34 7.46 -7.47
N CYS A 30 2.97 6.50 -6.61
CA CYS A 30 2.85 6.72 -5.19
C CYS A 30 3.18 5.45 -4.42
N ASN A 31 3.87 5.62 -3.29
CA ASN A 31 4.13 4.56 -2.32
C ASN A 31 3.27 4.77 -1.07
N ILE A 32 2.49 3.75 -0.70
CA ILE A 32 1.67 3.74 0.53
C ILE A 32 2.21 2.66 1.47
N GLN A 33 2.37 3.01 2.73
CA GLN A 33 2.79 2.08 3.79
C GLN A 33 1.66 1.84 4.78
N PHE A 34 1.46 0.57 5.11
CA PHE A 34 0.42 0.12 6.03
C PHE A 34 1.05 -0.63 7.20
N ALA A 35 0.45 -0.50 8.38
CA ALA A 35 0.61 -1.42 9.49
C ALA A 35 -0.64 -2.30 9.57
N LEU A 36 -0.48 -3.61 9.48
CA LEU A 36 -1.57 -4.59 9.65
C LEU A 36 -1.36 -5.32 10.98
N HIS A 37 -2.41 -5.45 11.79
CA HIS A 37 -2.37 -6.21 13.01
C HIS A 37 -2.14 -7.71 12.70
N PRO A 38 -1.24 -8.42 13.40
CA PRO A 38 -0.82 -9.77 12.99
C PRO A 38 -1.89 -10.86 13.17
N THR A 39 -2.95 -10.59 13.94
CA THR A 39 -4.01 -11.56 14.24
C THR A 39 -5.43 -11.04 13.97
N SER A 40 -5.56 -9.88 13.32
CA SER A 40 -6.86 -9.29 12.98
C SER A 40 -6.75 -8.49 11.67
N LEU A 41 -7.90 -8.11 11.10
CA LEU A 41 -7.93 -7.27 9.89
C LEU A 41 -7.81 -5.77 10.20
N GLU A 42 -7.45 -5.41 11.44
CA GLU A 42 -7.23 -4.01 11.80
C GLU A 42 -5.94 -3.50 11.15
N TYR A 43 -6.03 -2.39 10.43
CA TYR A 43 -4.88 -1.81 9.75
C TYR A 43 -4.89 -0.29 9.88
N TYR A 44 -3.70 0.29 9.80
CA TYR A 44 -3.47 1.73 9.79
C TYR A 44 -2.61 2.11 8.59
N ILE A 45 -2.85 3.29 8.03
CA ILE A 45 -1.97 3.90 7.04
C ILE A 45 -0.90 4.68 7.81
N ILE A 46 0.37 4.36 7.57
CA ILE A 46 1.50 5.03 8.20
C ILE A 46 1.81 6.31 7.42
N GLU A 47 2.02 6.17 6.11
CA GLU A 47 2.37 7.29 5.24
C GLU A 47 1.97 7.05 3.78
N VAL A 48 1.86 8.15 3.03
CA VAL A 48 1.63 8.20 1.58
C VAL A 48 2.68 9.12 0.97
N ASN A 49 3.54 8.58 0.10
CA ASN A 49 4.55 9.33 -0.64
C ASN A 49 4.11 9.48 -2.10
N ALA A 50 3.52 10.62 -2.46
CA ALA A 50 3.08 10.94 -3.82
C ALA A 50 4.21 11.53 -4.69
N ARG A 51 5.33 10.80 -4.78
CA ARG A 51 6.52 11.19 -5.56
C ARG A 51 7.30 9.94 -5.93
N LEU A 52 8.04 10.02 -7.04
CA LEU A 52 9.09 9.06 -7.37
C LEU A 52 9.98 8.82 -6.13
N SER A 53 9.94 7.59 -5.62
CA SER A 53 10.64 7.21 -4.41
C SER A 53 11.69 6.14 -4.70
N ARG A 54 12.67 5.97 -3.80
CA ARG A 54 13.71 4.93 -3.95
C ARG A 54 13.10 3.51 -4.00
N SER A 55 11.93 3.31 -3.39
CA SER A 55 11.14 2.07 -3.42
C SER A 55 10.64 1.73 -4.84
N SER A 56 10.29 2.75 -5.62
CA SER A 56 9.76 2.62 -6.99
C SER A 56 10.80 2.04 -7.95
N ALA A 57 12.07 2.38 -7.75
CA ALA A 57 13.20 1.83 -8.52
C ALA A 57 13.49 0.35 -8.19
N LEU A 58 13.26 -0.09 -6.94
CA LEU A 58 13.44 -1.49 -6.53
C LEU A 58 12.29 -2.38 -7.04
N ALA A 59 11.07 -1.84 -7.11
CA ALA A 59 9.91 -2.55 -7.66
C ALA A 59 9.91 -2.66 -9.20
N SER A 60 10.67 -1.80 -9.88
CA SER A 60 10.78 -1.78 -11.35
C SER A 60 11.88 -2.68 -11.89
N LYS A 61 12.53 -3.50 -11.05
CA LYS A 61 13.53 -4.51 -11.42
C LYS A 61 12.95 -5.92 -11.34
#